data_AF-A0A4Q3KCK9-F1
#
_entry.id   AF-A0A4Q3KCK9-F1
#
_cell.length_a   1.000
_cell.length_b   1.000
_cell.length_c   1.000
_cell.angle_alpha   90.00
_cell.angle_beta   90.00
_cell.angle_gamma   90.00
#
_symmetry.space_group_name_H-M   'P 1'
#
loop_
_entity.id
_entity.type
_entity.pdbx_description
1 polymer ?
#
loop_
_entity_poly.entity_id
_entity_poly.type
_entity_poly.pdbx_seq_one_letter_code
_entity_poly.pdbx_strand_id
1 'polypeptide(L)'
;ETTGVADPGPVAQTFFMDEEIAETYLIDSIITLVDAKHAAQQLNDRQEARRQVGFADQIFLSKTDLVSKEETDALIHRLKHMNPRAPIKAVHFGDVPLAEVLDLRGFNLNAKLDIDPDFLKEETDHDHAHEDGHGHGHDHHDHEHGEHCSHPSHAHDHGHGHHHHHDDDVKSFVYRAQRPFDPAKLEDFLGAIVNIYGPRMLRYKGVLYMKGTERKVIFQGVHQLMGSDLGPQWAEGEERMSKMVFIGIELPQDIFLQGLEQCLA
;
A
#
# COMPACT_ATOMS: atom_id res chain seq x y z
N GLU A 1 -4.01 21.93 -3.52
CA GLU A 1 -4.98 20.86 -3.82
C GLU A 1 -4.50 20.14 -5.08
N THR A 2 -4.34 18.82 -5.02
CA THR A 2 -3.87 17.97 -6.14
C THR A 2 -4.94 16.94 -6.50
N THR A 3 -6.13 17.39 -6.92
CA THR A 3 -7.23 16.50 -7.33
C THR A 3 -7.26 16.26 -8.84
N GLY A 4 -8.14 15.36 -9.27
CA GLY A 4 -8.31 15.04 -10.68
C GLY A 4 -7.14 14.22 -11.21
N VAL A 5 -6.40 14.77 -12.17
CA VAL A 5 -5.27 14.10 -12.86
C VAL A 5 -3.91 14.44 -12.27
N ALA A 6 -3.87 15.15 -11.14
CA ALA A 6 -2.62 15.55 -10.51
C ALA A 6 -1.92 14.34 -9.85
N ASP A 7 -0.59 14.30 -9.98
CA ASP A 7 0.27 13.35 -9.28
C ASP A 7 0.83 14.03 -8.00
N PRO A 8 0.58 13.47 -6.79
CA PRO A 8 1.12 14.02 -5.55
C PRO A 8 2.66 13.98 -5.46
N GLY A 9 3.32 13.07 -6.18
CA GLY A 9 4.76 12.83 -6.06
C GLY A 9 5.63 14.07 -6.37
N PRO A 10 5.52 14.68 -7.57
CA PRO A 10 6.30 15.87 -7.92
C PRO A 10 6.04 17.07 -7.01
N VAL A 11 4.81 17.21 -6.52
CA VAL A 11 4.46 18.28 -5.57
C VAL A 11 5.17 18.03 -4.25
N ALA A 12 5.13 16.81 -3.72
CA ALA A 12 5.82 16.46 -2.49
C ALA A 12 7.34 16.65 -2.60
N GLN A 13 7.95 16.28 -3.74
CA GLN A 13 9.39 16.44 -3.97
C GLN A 13 9.87 17.89 -3.86
N THR A 14 9.03 18.82 -4.33
CA THR A 14 9.38 20.26 -4.32
C THR A 14 9.69 20.75 -2.89
N PHE A 15 9.01 20.22 -1.87
CA PHE A 15 9.24 20.60 -0.47
C PHE A 15 10.56 20.08 0.13
N PHE A 16 11.28 19.19 -0.56
CA PHE A 16 12.57 18.66 -0.09
C PHE A 16 13.74 19.06 -0.99
N MET A 17 13.48 19.27 -2.28
CA MET A 17 14.53 19.62 -3.24
C MET A 17 14.83 21.12 -3.25
N ASP A 18 13.85 21.96 -2.91
CA ASP A 18 14.02 23.41 -2.83
C ASP A 18 14.38 23.81 -1.39
N GLU A 19 15.58 24.38 -1.22
CA GLU A 19 16.15 24.72 0.08
C GLU A 19 15.31 25.79 0.82
N GLU A 20 14.82 26.81 0.11
CA GLU A 20 13.99 27.87 0.72
C GLU A 20 12.64 27.31 1.20
N ILE A 21 12.06 26.40 0.41
CA ILE A 21 10.79 25.74 0.77
C ILE A 21 11.01 24.78 1.95
N ALA A 22 12.07 23.98 1.93
CA ALA A 22 12.37 22.99 2.97
C ALA A 22 12.69 23.65 4.34
N GLU A 23 13.28 24.85 4.34
CA GLU A 23 13.53 25.61 5.58
C GLU A 23 12.27 26.25 6.15
N THR A 24 11.30 26.59 5.30
CA THR A 24 10.12 27.38 5.69
C THR A 24 8.87 26.53 5.91
N TYR A 25 8.73 25.43 5.18
CA TYR A 25 7.53 24.61 5.15
C TYR A 25 7.84 23.14 5.45
N LEU A 26 6.92 22.49 6.15
CA LEU A 26 6.93 21.05 6.39
C LEU A 26 5.64 20.46 5.83
N ILE A 27 5.75 19.38 5.05
CA ILE A 27 4.57 18.59 4.68
C ILE A 27 4.11 17.82 5.92
N ASP A 28 2.86 18.03 6.32
CA ASP A 28 2.23 17.29 7.40
C ASP A 28 1.77 15.90 6.94
N SER A 29 0.88 15.86 5.94
CA SER A 29 0.26 14.63 5.44
C SER A 29 -0.36 14.81 4.04
N ILE A 30 -0.54 13.70 3.33
CA ILE A 30 -1.30 13.62 2.08
C ILE A 30 -2.69 13.04 2.39
N ILE A 31 -3.72 13.87 2.26
CA ILE A 31 -5.11 13.47 2.48
C ILE A 31 -5.77 13.14 1.14
N THR A 32 -6.38 11.96 1.03
CA THR A 32 -7.06 11.53 -0.19
C THR A 32 -8.54 11.30 0.06
N LEU A 33 -9.40 12.03 -0.65
CA LEU A 33 -10.85 11.85 -0.65
C LEU A 33 -11.24 10.89 -1.78
N VAL A 34 -11.91 9.80 -1.43
CA VAL A 34 -12.39 8.78 -2.37
C VAL A 34 -13.92 8.84 -2.40
N ASP A 35 -14.49 8.92 -3.59
CA ASP A 35 -15.95 8.88 -3.80
C ASP A 35 -16.41 7.42 -3.92
N ALA A 36 -17.10 6.90 -2.90
CA ALA A 36 -17.50 5.50 -2.85
C ALA A 36 -18.35 5.05 -4.04
N LYS A 37 -19.14 5.96 -4.63
CA LYS A 37 -19.99 5.66 -5.78
C LYS A 37 -19.22 5.47 -7.08
N HIS A 38 -18.10 6.17 -7.25
CA HIS A 38 -17.35 6.18 -8.52
C HIS A 38 -15.96 5.55 -8.43
N ALA A 39 -15.46 5.28 -7.22
CA ALA A 39 -14.10 4.82 -6.98
C ALA A 39 -13.78 3.52 -7.72
N ALA A 40 -14.70 2.55 -7.74
CA ALA A 40 -14.46 1.26 -8.39
C ALA A 40 -14.07 1.42 -9.87
N GLN A 41 -14.81 2.25 -10.61
CA GLN A 41 -14.51 2.54 -12.01
C GLN A 41 -13.25 3.42 -12.14
N GLN A 42 -13.11 4.45 -11.32
CA GLN A 42 -11.95 5.35 -11.38
C GLN A 42 -10.63 4.63 -11.14
N LEU A 43 -10.60 3.67 -10.20
CA LEU A 43 -9.42 2.86 -9.90
C LEU A 43 -9.10 1.86 -11.03
N ASN A 44 -10.10 1.39 -11.79
CA ASN A 44 -9.86 0.55 -12.96
C ASN A 44 -9.27 1.36 -14.12
N ASP A 45 -9.82 2.55 -14.36
CA ASP A 45 -9.58 3.29 -15.60
C ASP A 45 -8.40 4.27 -15.49
N ARG A 46 -8.04 4.71 -14.27
CA ARG A 46 -7.10 5.83 -14.04
C ARG A 46 -5.96 5.44 -13.13
N GLN A 47 -4.75 5.44 -13.69
CA GLN A 47 -3.53 5.24 -12.93
C GLN A 47 -3.33 6.35 -11.89
N GLU A 48 -3.73 7.58 -12.18
CA GLU A 48 -3.61 8.72 -11.26
C GLU A 48 -4.42 8.50 -9.98
N ALA A 49 -5.61 7.88 -10.08
CA ALA A 49 -6.43 7.56 -8.92
C ALA A 49 -5.73 6.53 -8.02
N ARG A 50 -5.14 5.49 -8.61
CA ARG A 50 -4.36 4.47 -7.88
C ARG A 50 -3.11 5.09 -7.23
N ARG A 51 -2.40 5.98 -7.93
CA ARG A 51 -1.27 6.72 -7.35
C ARG A 51 -1.67 7.59 -6.17
N GLN A 52 -2.75 8.34 -6.29
CA GLN A 52 -3.28 9.19 -5.20
C GLN A 52 -3.63 8.38 -3.95
N VAL A 53 -4.18 7.17 -4.13
CA VAL A 53 -4.39 6.21 -3.03
C VAL A 53 -3.06 5.74 -2.45
N GLY A 54 -2.08 5.39 -3.29
CA GLY A 54 -0.75 4.92 -2.87
C GLY A 54 0.06 5.95 -2.08
N PHE A 55 -0.12 7.25 -2.34
CA PHE A 55 0.56 8.32 -1.60
C PHE A 55 -0.14 8.70 -0.29
N ALA A 56 -1.42 8.35 -0.12
CA ALA A 56 -2.23 8.80 0.99
C ALA A 56 -1.63 8.44 2.35
N ASP A 57 -1.68 9.40 3.28
CA ASP A 57 -1.51 9.20 4.72
C ASP A 57 -2.83 8.85 5.40
N GLN A 58 -3.93 9.40 4.87
CA GLN A 58 -5.27 9.27 5.39
C GLN A 58 -6.25 9.25 4.22
N ILE A 59 -7.18 8.30 4.23
CA ILE A 59 -8.20 8.17 3.21
C ILE A 59 -9.57 8.45 3.81
N PHE A 60 -10.31 9.36 3.20
CA PHE A 60 -11.70 9.62 3.53
C PHE A 60 -12.62 9.07 2.44
N LEU A 61 -13.58 8.23 2.81
CA LEU A 61 -14.61 7.72 1.91
C LEU A 61 -15.84 8.62 2.01
N SER A 62 -16.17 9.31 0.92
CA SER A 62 -17.40 10.09 0.79
C SER A 62 -18.48 9.29 0.06
N LYS A 63 -19.75 9.72 0.24
CA LYS A 63 -20.92 9.17 -0.47
C LYS A 63 -21.17 7.68 -0.23
N THR A 64 -20.76 7.18 0.93
CA THR A 64 -21.06 5.81 1.35
C THR A 64 -22.55 5.56 1.54
N ASP A 65 -23.35 6.62 1.70
CA ASP A 65 -24.82 6.61 1.73
C ASP A 65 -25.46 6.30 0.37
N LEU A 66 -24.71 6.42 -0.74
CA LEU A 66 -25.20 6.19 -2.09
C LEU A 66 -24.90 4.79 -2.64
N VAL A 67 -24.23 3.94 -1.86
CA VAL A 67 -23.81 2.59 -2.25
C VAL A 67 -24.20 1.59 -1.16
N SER A 68 -24.28 0.32 -1.52
CA SER A 68 -24.51 -0.74 -0.56
C SER A 68 -23.33 -0.90 0.40
N LYS A 69 -23.60 -1.57 1.53
CA LYS A 69 -22.54 -1.88 2.50
C LYS A 69 -21.51 -2.83 1.88
N GLU A 70 -21.97 -3.79 1.09
CA GLU A 70 -21.15 -4.77 0.40
C GLU A 70 -20.18 -4.11 -0.59
N GLU A 71 -20.66 -3.12 -1.36
CA GLU A 71 -19.81 -2.32 -2.25
C GLU A 71 -18.79 -1.48 -1.48
N THR A 72 -19.19 -0.91 -0.35
CA THR A 72 -18.30 -0.13 0.52
C THR A 72 -17.20 -1.01 1.12
N ASP A 73 -17.57 -2.19 1.63
CA ASP A 73 -16.63 -3.14 2.22
C ASP A 73 -15.63 -3.68 1.16
N ALA A 74 -16.11 -3.95 -0.05
CA ALA A 74 -15.26 -4.32 -1.18
C ALA A 74 -14.28 -3.20 -1.58
N LEU A 75 -14.73 -1.95 -1.59
CA LEU A 75 -13.86 -0.80 -1.85
C LEU A 75 -12.80 -0.63 -0.76
N ILE A 76 -13.19 -0.74 0.52
CA ILE A 76 -12.25 -0.67 1.65
C ILE A 76 -11.19 -1.76 1.52
N HIS A 77 -11.59 -2.99 1.19
CA HIS A 77 -10.67 -4.10 0.99
C HIS A 77 -9.65 -3.80 -0.12
N ARG A 78 -10.12 -3.31 -1.27
CA ARG A 78 -9.25 -2.92 -2.39
C ARG A 78 -8.28 -1.78 -2.02
N LEU A 79 -8.76 -0.76 -1.32
CA LEU A 79 -7.94 0.36 -0.85
C LEU A 79 -6.86 -0.08 0.13
N LYS A 80 -7.19 -0.99 1.08
CA LYS A 80 -6.21 -1.57 2.01
C LYS A 80 -5.14 -2.39 1.29
N HIS A 81 -5.51 -3.13 0.25
CA HIS A 81 -4.55 -3.88 -0.55
C HIS A 81 -3.54 -2.95 -1.26
N MET A 82 -4.01 -1.82 -1.80
CA MET A 82 -3.14 -0.82 -2.41
C MET A 82 -2.28 -0.06 -1.39
N ASN A 83 -2.88 0.41 -0.29
CA ASN A 83 -2.22 1.19 0.74
C ASN A 83 -2.68 0.76 2.15
N PRO A 84 -1.99 -0.20 2.78
CA PRO A 84 -2.33 -0.71 4.10
C PRO A 84 -1.97 0.27 5.22
N ARG A 85 -1.21 1.34 4.92
CA ARG A 85 -0.78 2.32 5.92
C ARG A 85 -1.81 3.41 6.19
N ALA A 86 -2.63 3.74 5.20
CA ALA A 86 -3.56 4.87 5.32
C ALA A 86 -4.83 4.41 6.05
N PRO A 87 -5.16 4.98 7.23
CA PRO A 87 -6.44 4.72 7.85
C PRO A 87 -7.57 5.20 6.93
N ILE A 88 -8.64 4.41 6.86
CA ILE A 88 -9.80 4.69 6.02
C ILE A 88 -10.98 5.05 6.91
N LYS A 89 -11.56 6.23 6.71
CA LYS A 89 -12.74 6.69 7.45
C LYS A 89 -13.86 7.12 6.51
N ALA A 90 -15.08 6.67 6.79
CA ALA A 90 -16.26 7.16 6.09
C ALA A 90 -16.64 8.56 6.60
N VAL A 91 -16.93 9.47 5.66
CA VAL A 91 -17.27 10.86 5.95
C VAL A 91 -18.49 11.26 5.13
N HIS A 92 -19.32 12.13 5.71
CA HIS A 92 -20.55 12.56 5.10
C HIS A 92 -20.47 14.06 4.81
N PHE A 93 -20.60 14.45 3.54
CA PHE A 93 -20.53 15.86 3.09
C PHE A 93 -19.28 16.65 3.52
N GLY A 94 -18.15 15.96 3.69
CA GLY A 94 -16.89 16.60 4.09
C GLY A 94 -16.89 17.07 5.54
N ASP A 95 -17.86 16.65 6.35
CA ASP A 95 -17.85 16.88 7.79
C ASP A 95 -16.82 15.93 8.42
N VAL A 96 -15.65 16.49 8.71
CA VAL A 96 -14.51 15.80 9.29
C VAL A 96 -13.91 16.70 10.37
N PRO A 97 -13.67 16.19 11.59
CA PRO A 97 -12.99 16.97 12.61
C PRO A 97 -11.61 17.42 12.10
N LEU A 98 -11.27 18.70 12.30
CA LEU A 98 -10.02 19.28 11.78
C LEU A 98 -8.76 18.54 12.29
N ALA A 99 -8.82 17.98 13.49
CA ALA A 99 -7.76 17.16 14.07
C ALA A 99 -7.49 15.85 13.31
N GLU A 100 -8.40 15.42 12.42
CA GLU A 100 -8.20 14.27 11.54
C GLU A 100 -7.63 14.66 10.17
N VAL A 101 -7.43 15.97 9.93
CA VAL A 101 -6.91 16.52 8.67
C VAL A 101 -5.56 17.21 8.88
N LEU A 102 -5.32 17.79 10.06
CA LEU A 102 -4.11 18.55 10.39
C LEU A 102 -3.33 17.93 11.55
N ASP A 103 -2.00 18.13 11.55
CA ASP A 103 -1.03 17.63 12.54
C ASP A 103 -1.01 16.10 12.63
N LEU A 104 -1.21 15.43 11.49
CA LEU A 104 -1.15 13.97 11.39
C LEU A 104 0.29 13.45 11.36
N ARG A 105 1.26 14.30 10.98
CA ARG A 105 2.70 14.01 10.85
C ARG A 105 2.98 12.77 10.01
N GLY A 106 2.10 12.46 9.07
CA GLY A 106 2.20 11.30 8.21
C GLY A 106 3.45 11.36 7.32
N PHE A 107 3.83 12.56 6.87
CA PHE A 107 4.91 12.81 5.91
C PHE A 107 6.27 13.14 6.58
N ASN A 108 6.40 12.93 7.89
CA ASN A 108 7.47 13.52 8.66
C ASN A 108 8.83 12.83 8.44
N LEU A 109 9.65 13.33 7.52
CA LEU A 109 11.01 12.83 7.23
C LEU A 109 12.06 13.18 8.32
N ASN A 110 11.86 14.27 9.08
CA ASN A 110 12.91 14.90 9.90
C ASN A 110 12.58 15.18 11.38
N ALA A 111 11.33 15.03 11.84
CA ALA A 111 10.99 15.24 13.25
C ALA A 111 10.73 13.91 13.94
N LYS A 112 11.57 13.59 14.94
CA LYS A 112 11.42 12.52 15.95
C LYS A 112 10.29 11.56 15.62
N LEU A 113 10.64 10.56 14.84
CA LEU A 113 9.70 9.56 14.35
C LEU A 113 9.21 8.73 15.55
N ASP A 114 8.10 9.18 16.14
CA ASP A 114 7.32 8.34 17.02
C ASP A 114 6.81 7.18 16.17
N ILE A 115 7.23 5.98 16.55
CA ILE A 115 6.81 4.76 15.87
C ILE A 115 5.33 4.63 16.15
N ASP A 116 4.53 4.70 15.09
CA ASP A 116 3.12 4.35 15.15
C ASP A 116 2.99 2.95 15.78
N PRO A 117 2.39 2.81 16.98
CA PRO A 117 2.31 1.54 17.67
C PRO A 117 1.51 0.50 16.89
N ASP A 118 0.60 0.93 16.01
CA ASP A 118 -0.15 0.01 15.14
C ASP A 118 0.73 -0.55 14.02
N PHE A 119 1.80 0.16 13.64
CA PHE A 119 2.74 -0.34 12.62
C PHE A 119 3.44 -1.62 13.07
N LEU A 120 3.78 -1.79 14.34
CA LEU A 120 4.46 -3.01 14.84
C LEU A 120 3.50 -4.14 15.22
N LYS A 121 2.19 -3.87 15.33
CA LYS A 121 1.22 -4.92 15.63
C LYS A 121 1.18 -5.96 14.50
N GLU A 122 0.98 -7.21 14.91
CA GLU A 122 0.58 -8.29 14.01
C GLU A 122 -0.85 -7.98 13.55
N GLU A 123 -1.00 -7.39 12.38
CA GLU A 123 -2.23 -7.63 11.63
C GLU A 123 -2.16 -9.07 11.15
N THR A 124 -3.16 -9.87 11.53
CA THR A 124 -3.39 -11.22 11.02
C THR A 124 -3.22 -11.22 9.52
N ASP A 125 -2.21 -11.93 9.05
CA ASP A 125 -1.85 -12.02 7.63
C ASP A 125 -3.09 -12.40 6.80
N HIS A 126 -3.43 -11.55 5.84
CA HIS A 126 -4.05 -12.02 4.60
C HIS A 126 -2.94 -12.65 3.76
N ASP A 127 -2.43 -13.80 4.24
CA ASP A 127 -1.52 -14.65 3.48
C ASP A 127 -2.26 -15.12 2.23
N HIS A 128 -2.00 -14.47 1.10
CA HIS A 128 -2.31 -15.02 -0.20
C HIS A 128 -1.23 -16.05 -0.55
N ALA A 129 -1.30 -17.18 0.15
CA ALA A 129 -0.72 -18.41 -0.35
C ALA A 129 -1.45 -18.76 -1.66
N HIS A 130 -0.79 -18.51 -2.79
CA HIS A 130 -1.15 -19.15 -4.05
C HIS A 130 -0.85 -20.65 -3.90
N GLU A 131 -1.80 -21.41 -3.36
CA GLU A 131 -1.85 -22.85 -3.59
C GLU A 131 -2.39 -23.08 -5.01
N ASP A 132 -1.46 -23.15 -5.96
CA ASP A 132 -1.65 -23.88 -7.21
C ASP A 132 -1.90 -25.36 -6.88
N GLY A 133 -3.17 -25.76 -6.74
CA GLY A 133 -3.44 -27.04 -6.11
C GLY A 133 -4.82 -27.67 -6.21
N HIS A 134 -5.64 -27.39 -7.24
CA HIS A 134 -6.84 -28.23 -7.47
C HIS A 134 -7.01 -28.66 -8.93
N GLY A 135 -6.48 -29.86 -9.20
CA GLY A 135 -6.92 -30.69 -10.31
C GLY A 135 -8.36 -31.12 -10.10
N HIS A 136 -9.27 -30.58 -10.92
CA HIS A 136 -10.59 -31.14 -11.09
C HIS A 136 -10.57 -32.09 -12.29
N GLY A 137 -10.60 -33.38 -11.99
CA GLY A 137 -10.88 -34.42 -12.96
C GLY A 137 -12.27 -34.17 -13.55
N HIS A 138 -12.31 -33.77 -14.82
CA HIS A 138 -13.53 -33.77 -15.58
C HIS A 138 -13.73 -35.18 -16.12
N ASP A 139 -14.61 -35.93 -15.45
CA ASP A 139 -15.21 -37.12 -16.01
C ASP A 139 -15.90 -36.75 -17.32
N HIS A 140 -15.37 -37.31 -18.41
CA HIS A 140 -15.97 -37.26 -19.74
C HIS A 140 -17.30 -38.01 -19.71
N HIS A 141 -18.41 -37.28 -19.66
CA HIS A 141 -19.68 -37.80 -20.14
C HIS A 141 -19.80 -37.51 -21.63
N ASP A 142 -19.42 -38.51 -22.43
CA ASP A 142 -19.79 -38.60 -23.85
C ASP A 142 -21.32 -38.54 -23.98
N HIS A 143 -21.83 -37.48 -24.58
CA HIS A 143 -23.17 -37.45 -25.12
C HIS A 143 -23.09 -37.44 -26.64
N GLU A 144 -23.35 -38.60 -27.22
CA GLU A 144 -23.53 -38.82 -28.65
C GLU A 144 -24.75 -38.01 -29.13
N HIS A 145 -24.53 -37.07 -30.05
CA HIS A 145 -25.59 -36.19 -30.55
C HIS A 145 -26.50 -36.91 -31.55
N GLY A 146 -27.68 -37.32 -31.10
CA GLY A 146 -28.81 -37.68 -31.96
C GLY A 146 -29.70 -36.47 -32.26
N GLU A 147 -30.16 -36.36 -33.51
CA GLU A 147 -30.99 -35.27 -34.01
C GLU A 147 -32.32 -35.09 -33.25
N HIS A 148 -32.71 -33.83 -33.04
CA HIS A 148 -34.02 -33.34 -32.60
C HIS A 148 -34.43 -33.55 -31.12
N CYS A 149 -34.07 -32.58 -30.26
CA CYS A 149 -34.82 -32.28 -29.04
C CYS A 149 -34.95 -30.75 -28.85
N SER A 150 -36.10 -30.19 -29.23
CA SER A 150 -36.50 -28.81 -28.93
C SER A 150 -37.23 -28.79 -27.57
N HIS A 151 -36.51 -28.47 -26.49
CA HIS A 151 -37.08 -28.25 -25.15
C HIS A 151 -36.76 -26.84 -24.62
N PRO A 152 -37.73 -26.09 -24.08
CA PRO A 152 -37.56 -24.69 -23.65
C PRO A 152 -37.15 -24.56 -22.16
N SER A 153 -36.17 -25.35 -21.70
CA SER A 153 -35.77 -25.40 -20.28
C SER A 153 -34.33 -24.96 -19.98
N HIS A 154 -33.66 -24.28 -20.90
CA HIS A 154 -32.36 -23.65 -20.63
C HIS A 154 -32.36 -22.18 -21.04
N ALA A 155 -33.14 -21.38 -20.30
CA ALA A 155 -32.94 -19.94 -20.20
C ALA A 155 -32.26 -19.66 -18.85
N HIS A 156 -30.99 -20.04 -18.76
CA HIS A 156 -30.11 -19.53 -17.72
C HIS A 156 -29.33 -18.36 -18.31
N ASP A 157 -29.96 -17.19 -18.26
CA ASP A 157 -29.26 -15.91 -18.28
C ASP A 157 -28.50 -15.79 -16.96
N HIS A 158 -27.39 -16.51 -16.86
CA HIS A 158 -26.39 -16.23 -15.86
C HIS A 158 -25.39 -15.30 -16.51
N GLY A 159 -25.72 -14.02 -16.48
CA GLY A 159 -24.74 -12.95 -16.45
C GLY A 159 -23.85 -13.12 -15.21
N HIS A 160 -22.98 -14.12 -15.23
CA HIS A 160 -21.80 -14.14 -14.40
C HIS A 160 -20.93 -13.01 -14.94
N GLY A 161 -21.17 -11.81 -14.41
CA GLY A 161 -20.19 -10.76 -14.37
C GLY A 161 -18.99 -11.32 -13.63
N HIS A 162 -18.12 -12.01 -14.38
CA HIS A 162 -16.75 -12.24 -13.98
C HIS A 162 -16.17 -10.83 -13.85
N HIS A 163 -16.25 -10.29 -12.64
CA HIS A 163 -15.43 -9.19 -12.22
C HIS A 163 -14.01 -9.70 -12.39
N HIS A 164 -13.44 -9.46 -13.57
CA HIS A 164 -12.01 -9.47 -13.76
C HIS A 164 -11.51 -8.45 -12.74
N HIS A 165 -11.00 -8.94 -11.62
CA HIS A 165 -10.19 -8.15 -10.74
C HIS A 165 -9.03 -7.69 -11.61
N HIS A 166 -9.13 -6.46 -12.11
CA HIS A 166 -8.01 -5.78 -12.72
C HIS A 166 -6.94 -5.74 -11.64
N ASP A 167 -5.85 -6.44 -11.91
CA ASP A 167 -4.69 -6.42 -11.04
C ASP A 167 -4.21 -4.96 -10.97
N ASP A 168 -4.41 -4.33 -9.81
CA ASP A 168 -4.05 -2.94 -9.63
C ASP A 168 -2.54 -2.80 -9.77
N ASP A 169 -2.11 -1.82 -10.56
CA ASP A 169 -0.68 -1.59 -10.80
C ASP A 169 0.02 -1.11 -9.51
N VAL A 170 -0.68 -0.38 -8.64
CA VAL A 170 -0.22 -0.02 -7.30
C VAL A 170 -0.45 -1.17 -6.33
N LYS A 171 0.65 -1.71 -5.80
CA LYS A 171 0.62 -2.77 -4.81
C LYS A 171 1.50 -2.41 -3.62
N SER A 172 1.20 -3.05 -2.49
CA SER A 172 2.03 -2.99 -1.31
C SER A 172 2.56 -4.38 -0.94
N PHE A 173 3.75 -4.43 -0.35
CA PHE A 173 4.24 -5.64 0.28
C PHE A 173 5.02 -5.30 1.55
N VAL A 174 5.03 -6.25 2.48
CA VAL A 174 5.69 -6.12 3.78
C VAL A 174 6.84 -7.11 3.86
N TYR A 175 8.00 -6.65 4.32
CA TYR A 175 9.15 -7.49 4.66
C TYR A 175 9.33 -7.49 6.18
N ARG A 176 9.59 -8.67 6.75
CA ARG A 176 9.85 -8.87 8.17
C ARG A 176 11.10 -9.71 8.36
N ALA A 177 11.93 -9.35 9.34
CA ALA A 177 13.08 -10.14 9.72
C ALA A 177 13.38 -10.02 11.21
N GLN A 178 13.62 -11.14 11.88
CA GLN A 178 14.06 -11.18 13.28
C GLN A 178 15.58 -11.10 13.44
N ARG A 179 16.32 -11.11 12.33
CA ARG A 179 17.78 -10.96 12.30
C ARG A 179 18.18 -9.49 12.10
N PRO A 180 19.30 -9.04 12.68
CA PRO A 180 19.76 -7.68 12.46
C PRO A 180 20.30 -7.52 11.03
N PHE A 181 20.08 -6.35 10.45
CA PHE A 181 20.71 -5.94 9.20
C PHE A 181 22.17 -5.50 9.40
N ASP A 182 23.00 -5.76 8.39
CA ASP A 182 24.29 -5.12 8.23
C ASP A 182 24.10 -3.71 7.64
N PRO A 183 24.57 -2.63 8.31
CA PRO A 183 24.34 -1.26 7.85
C PRO A 183 24.88 -0.95 6.46
N ALA A 184 26.09 -1.43 6.13
CA ALA A 184 26.71 -1.10 4.86
C ALA A 184 26.00 -1.80 3.70
N LYS A 185 25.67 -3.09 3.87
CA LYS A 185 24.93 -3.85 2.84
C LYS A 185 23.55 -3.25 2.59
N LEU A 186 22.85 -2.86 3.65
CA LEU A 186 21.51 -2.30 3.53
C LEU A 186 21.52 -0.93 2.85
N GLU A 187 22.49 -0.07 3.18
CA GLU A 187 22.66 1.23 2.54
C GLU A 187 22.94 1.10 1.05
N ASP A 188 23.87 0.24 0.65
CA ASP A 188 24.20 -0.04 -0.75
C ASP A 188 22.97 -0.57 -1.52
N PHE A 189 22.25 -1.52 -0.92
CA PHE A 189 21.06 -2.12 -1.52
C PHE A 189 19.93 -1.10 -1.70
N LEU A 190 19.57 -0.37 -0.64
CA LEU A 190 18.51 0.63 -0.69
C LEU A 190 18.87 1.77 -1.66
N GLY A 191 20.13 2.21 -1.68
CA GLY A 191 20.61 3.20 -2.66
C GLY A 191 20.43 2.73 -4.10
N ALA A 192 20.77 1.48 -4.41
CA ALA A 192 20.56 0.90 -5.74
C ALA A 192 19.07 0.79 -6.10
N ILE A 193 18.24 0.34 -5.15
CA ILE A 193 16.79 0.23 -5.33
C ILE A 193 16.14 1.59 -5.56
N VAL A 194 16.51 2.62 -4.78
CA VAL A 194 16.00 3.99 -4.95
C VAL A 194 16.40 4.56 -6.31
N ASN A 195 17.63 4.30 -6.77
CA ASN A 195 18.09 4.77 -8.07
C ASN A 195 17.33 4.09 -9.24
N ILE A 196 17.10 2.78 -9.15
CA ILE A 196 16.48 2.00 -10.24
C ILE A 196 14.95 2.12 -10.23
N TYR A 197 14.34 1.96 -9.06
CA TYR A 197 12.88 1.85 -8.88
C TYR A 197 12.24 3.07 -8.23
N GLY A 198 13.02 4.09 -7.83
CA GLY A 198 12.51 5.31 -7.19
C GLY A 198 11.28 5.92 -7.87
N PRO A 199 11.24 6.05 -9.20
CA PRO A 199 10.07 6.56 -9.90
C PRO A 199 8.77 5.76 -9.73
N ARG A 200 8.92 4.47 -9.43
CA ARG A 200 7.82 3.51 -9.23
C ARG A 200 7.51 3.29 -7.76
N MET A 201 8.39 3.67 -6.84
CA MET A 201 8.14 3.61 -5.41
C MET A 201 7.33 4.84 -5.01
N LEU A 202 6.07 4.65 -4.63
CA LEU A 202 5.24 5.76 -4.19
C LEU A 202 5.59 6.11 -2.75
N ARG A 203 5.65 5.09 -1.88
CA ARG A 203 5.91 5.28 -0.47
C ARG A 203 6.54 4.06 0.17
N TYR A 204 7.48 4.27 1.07
CA TYR A 204 8.07 3.19 1.84
C TYR A 204 8.44 3.68 3.23
N LYS A 205 8.31 2.79 4.21
CA LYS A 205 8.65 3.07 5.61
C LYS A 205 8.99 1.78 6.32
N GLY A 206 9.83 1.87 7.33
CA GLY A 206 9.91 0.80 8.29
C GLY A 206 10.81 1.07 9.47
N VAL A 207 10.78 0.08 10.34
CA VAL A 207 11.54 0.01 11.58
C VAL A 207 12.55 -1.11 11.38
N LEU A 208 13.81 -0.83 11.60
CA LEU A 208 14.92 -1.72 11.31
C LEU A 208 15.62 -2.11 12.60
N TYR A 209 15.81 -3.41 12.76
CA TYR A 209 16.78 -3.96 13.69
C TYR A 209 18.15 -3.99 12.99
N MET A 210 19.06 -3.11 13.43
CA MET A 210 20.39 -2.96 12.83
C MET A 210 21.48 -3.51 13.76
N LYS A 211 22.51 -4.13 13.20
CA LYS A 211 23.69 -4.58 13.94
C LYS A 211 24.45 -3.39 14.52
N GLY A 212 24.84 -3.47 15.79
CA GLY A 212 25.64 -2.44 16.45
C GLY A 212 24.86 -1.28 17.08
N THR A 213 23.52 -1.34 17.07
CA THR A 213 22.67 -0.36 17.77
C THR A 213 21.62 -1.06 18.63
N GLU A 214 21.35 -0.47 19.80
CA GLU A 214 20.23 -0.85 20.67
C GLU A 214 19.00 0.02 20.45
N ARG A 215 19.06 0.93 19.48
CA ARG A 215 17.93 1.77 19.07
C ARG A 215 17.32 1.25 17.79
N LYS A 216 16.02 1.48 17.66
CA LYS A 216 15.27 1.28 16.42
C LYS A 216 15.81 2.26 15.39
N VAL A 217 16.13 1.79 14.19
CA VAL A 217 16.41 2.70 13.06
C VAL A 217 15.13 2.82 12.25
N ILE A 218 14.69 4.04 12.01
CA ILE A 218 13.46 4.29 11.26
C ILE A 218 13.88 4.83 9.90
N PHE A 219 13.47 4.14 8.85
CA PHE A 219 13.68 4.59 7.47
C PHE A 219 12.35 4.90 6.84
N GLN A 220 12.34 5.88 5.94
CA GLN A 220 11.17 6.17 5.13
C GLN A 220 11.57 6.93 3.87
N GLY A 221 10.67 6.91 2.90
CA GLY A 221 10.84 7.71 1.72
C GLY A 221 9.60 7.76 0.84
N VAL A 222 9.65 8.71 -0.06
CA VAL A 222 8.62 9.00 -1.05
C VAL A 222 9.32 9.19 -2.37
N HIS A 223 9.02 8.33 -3.32
CA HIS A 223 9.72 8.33 -4.60
C HIS A 223 11.23 8.13 -4.43
N GLN A 224 12.03 9.03 -5.01
CA GLN A 224 13.49 9.00 -4.93
C GLN A 224 14.06 9.62 -3.65
N LEU A 225 13.20 10.22 -2.81
CA LEU A 225 13.63 10.84 -1.56
C LEU A 225 13.56 9.82 -0.44
N MET A 226 14.71 9.55 0.18
CA MET A 226 14.84 8.64 1.31
C MET A 226 15.52 9.34 2.47
N GLY A 227 15.07 9.06 3.68
CA GLY A 227 15.68 9.50 4.93
C GLY A 227 15.69 8.40 5.98
N SER A 228 16.62 8.49 6.92
CA SER A 228 16.74 7.59 8.06
C SER A 228 17.08 8.34 9.34
N ASP A 229 16.49 7.94 10.46
CA ASP A 229 16.76 8.52 11.78
C ASP A 229 16.81 7.43 12.86
N LEU A 230 17.43 7.77 14.00
CA LEU A 230 17.45 6.94 15.19
C LEU A 230 16.16 7.14 15.99
N GLY A 231 15.35 6.10 16.01
CA GLY A 231 14.15 6.01 16.85
C GLY A 231 14.45 5.71 18.33
N PRO A 232 13.39 5.36 19.09
CA PRO A 232 13.53 5.00 20.50
C PRO A 232 14.38 3.74 20.69
N GLN A 233 14.90 3.58 21.91
CA GLN A 233 15.58 2.35 22.31
C GLN A 233 14.60 1.17 22.30
N TRP A 234 15.08 -0.03 21.94
CA TRP A 234 14.32 -1.26 22.14
C TRP A 234 14.03 -1.44 23.63
N ALA A 235 12.77 -1.71 23.99
CA ALA A 235 12.40 -1.93 25.39
C ALA A 235 12.96 -3.27 25.91
N GLU A 236 13.08 -3.39 27.23
CA GLU A 236 13.54 -4.62 27.87
C GLU A 236 12.53 -5.75 27.63
N GLY A 237 13.00 -6.87 27.07
CA GLY A 237 12.14 -8.00 26.69
C GLY A 237 11.34 -7.81 25.41
N GLU A 238 11.48 -6.67 24.71
CA GLU A 238 10.88 -6.47 23.39
C GLU A 238 11.56 -7.34 22.34
N GLU A 239 10.77 -8.05 21.54
CA GLU A 239 11.28 -8.79 20.39
C GLU A 239 11.81 -7.82 19.32
N ARG A 240 13.10 -7.89 19.05
CA ARG A 240 13.73 -7.05 18.03
C ARG A 240 13.42 -7.62 16.65
N MET A 241 12.59 -6.90 15.90
CA MET A 241 12.28 -7.27 14.53
C MET A 241 12.31 -6.06 13.59
N SER A 242 12.79 -6.30 12.39
CA SER A 242 12.62 -5.38 11.28
C SER A 242 11.22 -5.57 10.67
N LYS A 243 10.54 -4.47 10.37
CA LYS A 243 9.30 -4.45 9.57
C LYS A 243 9.39 -3.30 8.57
N MET A 244 9.28 -3.62 7.29
CA MET A 244 9.37 -2.68 6.17
C MET A 244 8.12 -2.82 5.32
N VAL A 245 7.54 -1.71 4.87
CA VAL A 245 6.45 -1.71 3.89
C VAL A 245 6.86 -0.87 2.69
N PHE A 246 6.63 -1.42 1.50
CA PHE A 246 6.86 -0.75 0.23
C PHE A 246 5.54 -0.68 -0.52
N ILE A 247 5.22 0.51 -1.03
CA ILE A 247 4.04 0.80 -1.84
C ILE A 247 4.54 1.35 -3.15
N GLY A 248 4.20 0.71 -4.26
CA GLY A 248 4.68 1.13 -5.57
C GLY A 248 3.96 0.49 -6.74
N ILE A 249 4.32 0.96 -7.93
CA ILE A 249 3.71 0.55 -9.21
C ILE A 249 4.50 -0.63 -9.77
N GLU A 250 3.91 -1.83 -9.80
CA GLU A 250 4.49 -3.13 -10.21
C GLU A 250 5.97 -3.29 -9.79
N LEU A 251 6.22 -3.14 -8.49
CA LEU A 251 7.54 -3.35 -7.93
C LEU A 251 7.91 -4.84 -8.00
N PRO A 252 9.16 -5.20 -8.36
CA PRO A 252 9.61 -6.59 -8.39
C PRO A 252 9.85 -7.10 -6.97
N GLN A 253 8.77 -7.55 -6.33
CA GLN A 253 8.77 -7.99 -4.92
C GLN A 253 9.88 -8.99 -4.62
N ASP A 254 10.07 -10.01 -5.46
CA ASP A 254 11.11 -11.03 -5.25
C ASP A 254 12.53 -10.45 -5.17
N ILE A 255 12.84 -9.44 -5.99
CA ILE A 255 14.15 -8.77 -5.98
C ILE A 255 14.34 -8.02 -4.65
N PHE A 256 13.28 -7.34 -4.17
CA PHE A 256 13.32 -6.64 -2.89
C PHE A 256 13.52 -7.62 -1.73
N LEU A 257 12.72 -8.68 -1.67
CA LEU A 257 12.79 -9.66 -0.59
C LEU A 257 14.15 -10.37 -0.57
N GLN A 258 14.65 -10.84 -1.73
CA GLN A 258 15.95 -11.51 -1.83
C GLN A 258 17.11 -10.58 -1.48
N GLY A 259 17.07 -9.33 -1.96
CA GLY A 259 18.10 -8.35 -1.68
C GLY A 259 18.16 -7.97 -0.21
N LEU A 260 17.00 -7.75 0.43
CA LEU A 260 16.91 -7.51 1.87
C LEU A 260 17.44 -8.71 2.67
N GLU A 261 17.11 -9.94 2.28
CA GLU A 261 17.59 -11.15 2.96
C GLU A 261 19.13 -11.26 2.93
N GLN A 262 19.77 -10.83 1.83
CA GLN A 262 21.23 -10.80 1.70
C GLN A 262 21.91 -9.72 2.56
N CYS A 263 21.14 -8.71 2.97
CA CYS A 263 21.61 -7.63 3.84
C CYS A 263 21.60 -8.02 5.33
N LEU A 264 21.01 -9.16 5.71
CA LEU A 264 21.03 -9.65 7.08
C LEU A 264 22.43 -10.12 7.51
N ALA A 265 22.76 -9.90 8.78
CA ALA A 265 24.07 -10.20 9.38
C ALA A 265 24.16 -11.57 10.06
#